data_AF-A0AAJ0X9R3-F1
#
_entry.id   AF-A0AAJ0X9R3-F1
#
_cell.length_a   1.000
_cell.length_b   1.000
_cell.length_c   1.000
_cell.angle_alpha   90.00
_cell.angle_beta   90.00
_cell.angle_gamma   90.00
#
_symmetry.space_group_name_H-M   'P 1'
#
loop_
_entity.id
_entity.type
_entity.pdbx_description
1 polymer ?
#
loop_
_entity_poly.entity_id
_entity_poly.type
_entity_poly.pdbx_seq_one_letter_code
_entity_poly.pdbx_strand_id
1 'polypeptide(L)' 'MQRLNAIVICALFFTGASHLAMAADLIEVKRMNAELAGEIAERAVLACRENGYPVSAVVVDRGGNPQAMLRDVFASR' A
#
# COMPACT_ATOMS: atom_id res chain seq x y z
N MET A 1 -14.30 -60.66 9.97
CA MET A 1 -13.63 -59.93 8.85
C MET A 1 -14.28 -58.58 8.52
N GLN A 2 -15.61 -58.41 8.61
CA GLN A 2 -16.27 -57.11 8.36
C GLN A 2 -15.87 -55.96 9.31
N ARG A 3 -15.55 -56.25 10.58
CA ARG A 3 -15.14 -55.22 11.56
C ARG A 3 -13.72 -54.69 11.33
N LEU A 4 -12.86 -55.46 10.65
CA LEU A 4 -11.49 -55.05 10.31
C LEU A 4 -11.50 -54.08 9.11
N ASN A 5 -12.35 -54.34 8.11
CA ASN A 5 -12.55 -53.44 6.97
C ASN A 5 -13.11 -52.08 7.38
N ALA A 6 -14.00 -52.03 8.38
CA ALA A 6 -14.54 -50.77 8.91
C ALA A 6 -13.46 -49.87 9.54
N ILE A 7 -12.46 -50.47 10.20
CA ILE A 7 -11.34 -49.73 10.82
C ILE A 7 -10.39 -49.19 9.74
N VAL A 8 -10.12 -49.98 8.69
CA VAL A 8 -9.26 -49.56 7.56
C VAL A 8 -9.91 -48.44 6.74
N ILE A 9 -11.23 -48.48 6.53
CA ILE A 9 -11.96 -47.43 5.79
C ILE A 9 -11.96 -46.12 6.59
N CYS A 10 -12.13 -46.17 7.92
CA CYS A 10 -12.10 -44.97 8.76
C CYS A 10 -10.70 -44.31 8.83
N ALA A 11 -9.64 -45.12 8.78
CA ALA A 11 -8.26 -44.62 8.73
C ALA A 11 -7.91 -43.92 7.42
N LEU A 12 -8.47 -44.36 6.28
CA LEU A 12 -8.27 -43.71 4.97
C LEU A 12 -8.97 -42.35 4.86
N PHE A 13 -10.04 -42.10 5.62
CA PHE A 13 -10.71 -40.80 5.62
C PHE A 13 -9.96 -39.71 6.40
N PHE A 14 -9.03 -40.08 7.29
CA PHE A 14 -8.35 -39.12 8.16
C PHE A 14 -7.09 -38.47 7.56
N THR A 15 -6.55 -39.01 6.46
CA THR A 15 -5.30 -38.53 5.85
C THR A 15 -5.49 -37.45 4.78
N GLY A 16 -6.72 -37.02 4.48
CA GLY A 16 -7.03 -36.11 3.37
C GLY A 16 -7.09 -34.61 3.72
N ALA A 17 -6.96 -34.22 4.99
CA ALA A 17 -7.01 -32.81 5.39
C ALA A 17 -5.62 -32.16 5.29
N SER A 18 -5.07 -32.08 4.08
CA SER A 18 -4.00 -31.13 3.80
C SER A 18 -4.59 -29.72 3.89
N HIS A 19 -4.52 -29.13 5.09
CA HIS A 19 -4.81 -27.72 5.31
C HIS A 19 -3.87 -26.91 4.42
N LEU A 20 -4.39 -26.34 3.33
CA LEU A 20 -3.76 -25.22 2.63
C LEU A 20 -3.85 -24.03 3.58
N ALA A 21 -2.93 -23.98 4.54
CA ALA A 21 -2.73 -22.83 5.40
C ALA A 21 -2.15 -21.71 4.53
N MET A 22 -3.03 -20.93 3.90
CA MET A 22 -2.63 -19.64 3.34
C MET A 22 -2.43 -18.68 4.50
N ALA A 23 -1.25 -18.76 5.13
CA ALA A 23 -0.76 -17.72 6.02
C ALA A 23 -0.42 -16.50 5.14
N ALA A 24 -1.45 -15.71 4.82
CA ALA A 24 -1.25 -14.42 4.19
C ALA A 24 -0.79 -13.46 5.29
N ASP A 25 0.52 -13.28 5.43
CA ASP A 25 1.10 -12.21 6.24
C ASP A 25 0.83 -10.88 5.52
N LEU A 26 -0.41 -10.40 5.65
CA LEU A 26 -0.88 -9.18 5.00
C LEU A 26 -0.47 -7.99 5.86
N ILE A 27 0.43 -7.17 5.31
CA ILE A 27 0.78 -5.89 5.92
C ILE A 27 -0.15 -4.82 5.35
N GLU A 28 -0.99 -4.25 6.23
CA GLU A 28 -1.78 -3.08 5.86
C GLU A 28 -0.87 -1.86 5.68
N VAL A 29 -0.97 -1.22 4.50
CA VAL A 29 -0.18 -0.01 4.19
C VAL A 29 -1.11 1.15 3.91
N LYS A 30 -1.04 2.17 4.75
CA LYS A 30 -1.70 3.45 4.50
C LYS A 30 -0.96 4.22 3.42
N ARG A 31 -1.67 4.57 2.35
CA ARG A 31 -1.14 5.37 1.23
C ARG A 31 -1.88 6.70 1.17
N MET A 32 -1.13 7.75 0.86
CA MET A 32 -1.70 9.04 0.49
C MET A 32 -2.38 8.91 -0.86
N ASN A 33 -3.57 9.52 -1.02
CA ASN A 33 -4.24 9.59 -2.31
C ASN A 33 -3.66 10.75 -3.15
N ALA A 34 -3.95 10.73 -4.45
CA ALA A 34 -3.44 11.75 -5.38
C ALA A 34 -3.98 13.16 -5.05
N GLU A 35 -5.22 13.25 -4.58
CA GLU A 35 -5.87 14.52 -4.22
C GLU A 35 -5.15 15.23 -3.07
N LEU A 36 -4.85 14.51 -1.99
CA LEU A 36 -4.08 15.04 -0.86
C LEU A 36 -2.66 15.44 -1.28
N ALA A 37 -2.00 14.66 -2.14
CA ALA A 37 -0.68 15.01 -2.63
C ALA A 37 -0.70 16.32 -3.45
N GLY A 38 -1.73 16.52 -4.28
CA GLY A 38 -1.95 17.76 -5.02
C GLY A 38 -2.18 18.96 -4.10
N GLU A 39 -3.06 18.81 -3.10
CA GLU A 39 -3.37 19.86 -2.12
C GLU A 39 -2.14 20.27 -1.31
N ILE A 40 -1.29 19.31 -0.92
CA ILE A 40 -0.01 19.59 -0.24
C ILE A 40 0.90 20.41 -1.15
N ALA A 41 1.07 20.01 -2.42
CA ALA A 41 1.95 20.70 -3.37
C ALA A 41 1.47 22.14 -3.64
N GLU A 42 0.17 22.32 -3.84
CA GLU A 42 -0.47 23.62 -4.05
C GLU A 42 -0.28 24.54 -2.85
N ARG A 43 -0.64 24.08 -1.65
CA ARG A 43 -0.52 24.90 -0.44
C ARG A 43 0.92 25.23 -0.08
N ALA A 44 1.86 24.31 -0.31
CA ALA A 44 3.28 24.58 -0.08
C ALA A 44 3.78 25.72 -0.98
N VAL A 45 3.49 25.65 -2.29
CA VAL A 45 3.86 26.72 -3.23
C VAL A 45 3.16 28.03 -2.88
N LEU A 46 1.86 27.99 -2.53
CA LEU A 46 1.11 29.18 -2.14
C LEU A 46 1.68 29.85 -0.89
N ALA A 47 1.94 29.09 0.17
CA ALA A 47 2.50 29.61 1.40
C ALA A 47 3.89 30.23 1.18
N CYS A 48 4.76 29.59 0.38
CA CYS A 48 6.06 30.16 0.04
C CYS A 48 5.92 31.46 -0.77
N ARG A 49 4.99 31.49 -1.73
CA ARG A 49 4.69 32.67 -2.56
C ARG A 49 4.18 33.84 -1.73
N GLU A 50 3.28 33.61 -0.76
CA GLU A 50 2.79 34.64 0.16
C GLU A 50 3.93 35.25 1.00
N ASN A 51 4.99 34.49 1.23
CA ASN A 51 6.21 34.95 1.91
C ASN A 51 7.27 35.54 0.96
N GLY A 52 6.96 35.68 -0.34
CA GLY A 52 7.87 36.26 -1.33
C GLY A 52 8.93 35.30 -1.89
N TYR A 53 8.78 33.99 -1.66
CA TYR A 53 9.71 32.97 -2.15
C TYR A 53 9.07 32.14 -3.28
N PRO A 54 9.50 32.31 -4.55
CA PRO A 54 9.01 31.48 -5.63
C PRO A 54 9.75 30.13 -5.65
N VAL A 55 9.03 29.05 -5.38
CA VAL A 55 9.61 27.71 -5.18
C VAL A 55 8.98 26.66 -6.10
N SER A 56 9.61 25.50 -6.17
CA SER A 56 8.99 24.28 -6.68
C SER A 56 8.81 23.29 -5.53
N ALA A 57 7.68 22.60 -5.49
CA ALA A 57 7.37 21.57 -4.50
C ALA A 57 7.19 20.21 -5.19
N VAL A 58 7.78 19.18 -4.61
CA VAL A 58 7.60 17.78 -5.02
C VAL A 58 7.16 16.98 -3.81
N VAL A 59 6.04 16.28 -3.93
CA VAL A 59 5.50 15.40 -2.88
C VAL A 59 5.83 13.97 -3.25
N VAL A 60 6.53 13.26 -2.35
CA VAL A 60 6.92 11.86 -2.54
C VAL A 60 6.18 10.97 -1.54
N ASP A 61 5.84 9.76 -1.97
CA ASP A 61 5.29 8.75 -1.08
C ASP A 61 6.39 7.96 -0.34
N ARG A 62 6.00 7.05 0.56
CA ARG A 62 6.93 6.22 1.35
C ARG A 62 7.92 5.38 0.51
N GLY A 63 7.54 4.98 -0.70
CA GLY A 63 8.37 4.27 -1.66
C GLY A 63 9.27 5.18 -2.49
N GLY A 64 9.29 6.50 -2.21
CA GLY A 64 10.10 7.47 -2.93
C GLY A 64 9.55 7.90 -4.28
N ASN A 65 8.35 7.43 -4.67
CA ASN A 65 7.75 7.81 -5.93
C ASN A 65 7.14 9.22 -5.82
N PRO A 66 7.41 10.12 -6.78
CA PRO A 66 6.70 11.40 -6.86
C PRO A 66 5.20 11.17 -7.10
N GLN A 67 4.36 11.82 -6.28
CA GLN A 67 2.90 11.78 -6.37
C GLN A 67 2.32 13.09 -6.91
N ALA A 68 2.98 14.21 -6.66
CA ALA A 68 2.65 15.51 -7.22
C ALA A 68 3.91 16.36 -7.37
N MET A 69 3.96 17.19 -8.41
CA MET A 69 4.96 18.24 -8.55
C MET A 69 4.26 19.53 -8.98
N LEU A 70 4.64 20.64 -8.36
CA LEU A 70 4.18 21.96 -8.74
C LEU A 70 5.36 22.92 -8.75
N ARG A 71 5.44 23.74 -9.80
CA ARG A 71 6.47 24.76 -9.95
C ARG A 71 5.81 26.12 -10.05
N ASP A 72 6.23 27.06 -9.22
CA ASP A 72 5.83 28.45 -9.36
C ASP A 72 6.38 29.04 -10.68
N VAL A 73 5.65 30.00 -11.25
CA VAL A 73 6.02 30.72 -12.47
C VAL A 73 7.41 31.35 -12.33
N PHE A 74 7.72 31.93 -11.16
CA PHE A 74 8.97 32.64 -10.90
C PHE A 74 10.05 31.78 -10.22
N ALA A 75 9.83 30.48 -10.03
CA ALA A 75 10.81 29.63 -9.36
C ALA A 75 12.13 29.59 -10.15
N SER A 76 13.28 29.50 -9.46
CA SER A 76 14.58 29.37 -10.13
C SER A 76 14.65 28.11 -11.01
N ARG A 77 15.52 28.14 -12.02
CA ARG A 77 15.77 27.00 -12.92
C ARG A 77 16.65 25.95 -12.27
#